data_AF-A0A8X6VYB0-F1
#
_entry.id   AF-A0A8X6VYB0-F1
#
_cell.length_a   1.000
_cell.length_b   1.000
_cell.length_c   1.000
_cell.angle_alpha   90.00
_cell.angle_beta   90.00
_cell.angle_gamma   90.00
#
_symmetry.space_group_name_H-M   'P 1'
#
loop_
_entity.id
_entity.type
_entity.pdbx_description
1 polymer ?
#
loop_
_entity_poly.entity_id
_entity_poly.type
_entity_poly.pdbx_seq_one_letter_code
_entity_poly.pdbx_strand_id
1 'polypeptide(L)'
;MLQHSRPRVTTPNYDRYLAVTAKSNRRSTASDLSRQLSSATGTTVSRQTVYRRLGHIGLYARRPVRCVSLTATHCRLRLTWSREHALWTPQQWSCVMFSDESRFSFQSVSGRILIWRVAGTRYHQENTIE
;
A
#
# COMPACT_ATOMS: atom_id res chain seq x y z
N MET A 1 6.80 25.76 34.96
CA MET A 1 5.89 26.44 34.01
C MET A 1 5.13 25.37 33.22
N LEU A 2 3.81 25.27 33.37
CA LEU A 2 2.99 24.33 32.61
C LEU A 2 2.79 24.90 31.19
N GLN A 3 3.47 24.32 30.19
CA GLN A 3 3.24 24.65 28.78
C GLN A 3 1.82 24.23 28.39
N HIS A 4 0.90 25.18 28.33
CA HIS A 4 -0.43 24.96 27.76
C HIS A 4 -0.28 24.91 26.24
N SER A 5 -0.32 23.69 25.69
CA SER A 5 -0.27 23.45 24.25
C SER A 5 -1.51 24.03 23.58
N ARG A 6 -1.36 24.57 22.36
CA ARG A 6 -2.51 25.01 21.55
C ARG A 6 -3.51 23.86 21.39
N PRO A 7 -4.82 24.08 21.66
CA PRO A 7 -5.83 23.05 21.51
C PRO A 7 -5.87 22.49 20.09
N ARG A 8 -6.11 21.18 19.98
CA ARG A 8 -6.20 20.49 18.70
C ARG A 8 -7.53 20.83 18.04
N VAL A 9 -7.48 21.09 16.73
CA VAL A 9 -8.70 21.23 15.90
C VAL A 9 -9.44 19.89 15.76
N THR A 10 -8.71 18.77 15.82
CA THR A 10 -9.31 17.44 15.74
C THR A 10 -9.62 16.86 17.11
N THR A 11 -10.76 16.17 17.20
CA THR A 11 -11.19 15.40 18.37
C THR A 11 -10.86 13.91 18.17
N PRO A 12 -10.87 13.09 19.25
CA PRO A 12 -10.70 11.65 19.12
C PRO A 12 -11.71 10.98 18.17
N ASN A 13 -12.93 11.53 18.08
CA ASN A 13 -13.95 11.04 17.16
C ASN A 13 -13.58 11.31 15.70
N TYR A 14 -13.00 12.46 15.40
CA TYR A 14 -12.54 12.80 14.05
C TYR A 14 -11.32 11.95 13.66
N ASP A 15 -10.40 11.73 14.60
CA ASP A 15 -9.24 10.87 14.39
C ASP A 15 -9.70 9.41 14.12
N ARG A 16 -10.72 8.92 14.83
CA ARG A 16 -11.34 7.61 14.57
C ARG A 16 -12.02 7.54 13.21
N TYR A 17 -12.76 8.59 12.84
CA TYR A 17 -13.38 8.68 11.51
C TYR A 17 -12.33 8.59 10.40
N LEU A 18 -11.26 9.40 10.48
CA LEU A 18 -10.15 9.35 9.52
C LEU A 18 -9.52 7.96 9.45
N ALA A 19 -9.31 7.29 10.59
CA ALA A 19 -8.76 5.94 10.64
C ALA A 19 -9.63 4.91 9.90
N VAL A 20 -10.94 4.92 10.18
CA VAL A 20 -11.90 3.99 9.57
C VAL A 20 -12.01 4.25 8.07
N THR A 21 -12.15 5.50 7.67
CA THR A 21 -12.28 5.89 6.27
C THR A 21 -11.02 5.57 5.46
N ALA A 22 -9.83 5.84 6.02
CA ALA A 22 -8.56 5.49 5.37
C ALA A 22 -8.32 3.97 5.28
N LYS A 23 -8.78 3.18 6.26
CA LYS A 23 -8.70 1.72 6.20
C LYS A 23 -9.71 1.11 5.22
N SER A 24 -10.90 1.70 5.12
CA SER A 24 -11.94 1.26 4.18
C SER A 24 -11.55 1.56 2.74
N ASN A 25 -11.18 2.82 2.45
CA ASN A 25 -10.69 3.24 1.14
C ASN A 25 -9.21 3.61 1.21
N ARG A 26 -8.35 2.60 1.18
CA ARG A 26 -6.90 2.75 1.30
C ARG A 26 -6.27 3.63 0.22
N ARG A 27 -6.91 3.80 -0.94
CA ARG A 27 -6.42 4.61 -2.08
C ARG A 27 -6.80 6.09 -1.98
N SER A 28 -7.66 6.48 -1.04
CA SER A 28 -8.04 7.89 -0.86
C SER A 28 -6.83 8.75 -0.56
N THR A 29 -6.73 9.92 -1.19
CA THR A 29 -5.66 10.86 -0.87
C THR A 29 -5.93 11.53 0.48
N ALA A 30 -4.90 12.11 1.10
CA ALA A 30 -5.09 12.92 2.30
C ALA A 30 -6.05 14.12 2.06
N SER A 31 -6.11 14.63 0.82
CA SER A 31 -7.05 15.69 0.44
C SER A 31 -8.49 15.17 0.35
N ASP A 32 -8.70 13.95 -0.14
CA ASP A 32 -10.03 13.34 -0.19
C ASP A 32 -10.55 13.07 1.22
N LEU A 33 -9.70 12.52 2.09
CA LEU A 33 -10.04 12.27 3.50
C LEU A 33 -10.36 13.57 4.24
N SER A 34 -9.60 14.64 3.96
CA SER A 34 -9.87 15.97 4.50
C SER A 34 -11.25 16.48 4.08
N ARG A 35 -11.59 16.35 2.80
CA ARG A 35 -12.89 16.79 2.25
C ARG A 35 -14.04 15.98 2.84
N GLN A 36 -13.89 14.66 2.95
CA GLN A 36 -14.89 13.79 3.54
C GLN A 36 -15.14 14.13 5.02
N LEU A 37 -14.08 14.38 5.79
CA LEU A 37 -14.22 14.83 7.18
C LEU A 37 -14.93 16.19 7.27
N SER A 38 -14.55 17.15 6.43
CA SER A 38 -15.22 18.45 6.35
C SER A 38 -16.71 18.30 6.06
N SER A 39 -17.09 17.48 5.08
CA SER A 39 -18.50 17.23 4.74
C SER A 39 -19.27 16.56 5.87
N ALA A 40 -18.63 15.66 6.64
CA ALA A 40 -19.29 14.94 7.71
C ALA A 40 -19.42 15.73 9.03
N THR A 41 -18.52 16.68 9.28
CA THR A 41 -18.38 17.34 10.60
C THR A 41 -18.44 18.86 10.57
N GLY A 42 -18.46 19.46 9.38
CA GLY A 42 -18.35 20.92 9.21
C GLY A 42 -16.97 21.51 9.52
N THR A 43 -16.03 20.70 10.04
CA THR A 43 -14.69 21.16 10.43
C THR A 43 -13.69 20.93 9.32
N THR A 44 -13.07 22.01 8.85
CA THR A 44 -12.01 21.93 7.85
C THR A 44 -10.66 21.67 8.48
N VAL A 45 -10.01 20.59 8.06
CA VAL A 45 -8.65 20.23 8.46
C VAL A 45 -7.70 20.37 7.27
N SER A 46 -6.41 20.55 7.54
CA SER A 46 -5.40 20.55 6.47
C SER A 46 -4.99 19.13 6.09
N ARG A 47 -4.48 18.96 4.87
CA ARG A 47 -3.85 17.72 4.41
C ARG A 47 -2.75 17.24 5.36
N GLN A 48 -1.92 18.17 5.87
CA GLN A 48 -0.84 17.89 6.81
C GLN A 48 -1.38 17.39 8.16
N THR A 49 -2.51 17.92 8.62
CA THR A 49 -3.18 17.42 9.82
C THR A 49 -3.60 15.97 9.63
N VAL A 50 -4.21 15.61 8.49
CA VAL A 50 -4.60 14.23 8.16
C VAL A 50 -3.39 13.29 8.20
N TYR A 51 -2.26 13.67 7.56
CA TYR A 51 -1.03 12.88 7.62
C TYR A 51 -0.54 12.64 9.05
N ARG A 52 -0.51 13.69 9.88
CA ARG A 52 -0.08 13.57 11.28
C ARG A 52 -1.00 12.63 12.05
N ARG A 53 -2.32 12.77 11.90
CA ARG A 53 -3.31 11.91 12.60
C ARG A 53 -3.22 10.46 12.20
N LEU A 54 -3.11 10.19 10.91
CA LEU A 54 -2.92 8.82 10.42
C LEU A 54 -1.55 8.26 10.87
N GLY A 55 -0.50 9.07 10.89
CA GLY A 55 0.81 8.67 11.42
C GLY A 55 0.79 8.30 12.89
N HIS A 56 0.04 9.02 13.74
CA HIS A 56 -0.12 8.71 15.16
C HIS A 56 -0.75 7.34 15.43
N ILE A 57 -1.54 6.82 14.50
CA ILE A 57 -2.14 5.48 14.57
C ILE A 57 -1.41 4.45 13.69
N GLY A 58 -0.22 4.79 13.21
CA GLY A 58 0.65 3.90 12.45
C GLY A 58 0.27 3.71 10.98
N LEU A 59 -0.62 4.54 10.42
CA LEU A 59 -0.98 4.50 9.00
C LEU A 59 -0.14 5.48 8.19
N TYR A 60 0.51 4.97 7.16
CA TYR A 60 1.38 5.74 6.28
C TYR A 60 0.99 5.55 4.83
N ALA A 61 1.01 6.63 4.06
CA ALA A 61 0.86 6.58 2.61
C ALA A 61 2.13 5.98 2.00
N ARG A 62 2.03 4.79 1.43
CA ARG A 62 3.15 4.03 0.84
C ARG A 62 2.77 3.46 -0.51
N ARG A 63 3.75 3.18 -1.36
CA ARG A 63 3.51 2.48 -2.62
C ARG A 63 3.10 1.02 -2.35
N PRO A 64 1.99 0.56 -2.93
CA PRO A 64 1.65 -0.87 -2.90
C PRO A 64 2.69 -1.66 -3.69
N VAL A 65 2.79 -2.96 -3.40
CA VAL A 65 3.60 -3.87 -4.21
C VAL A 65 2.76 -4.33 -5.39
N ARG A 66 3.36 -4.38 -6.59
CA ARG A 66 2.77 -5.08 -7.73
C ARG A 66 3.03 -6.56 -7.59
N CYS A 67 1.96 -7.36 -7.49
CA CYS A 67 2.03 -8.80 -7.40
C CYS A 67 1.09 -9.40 -8.43
N VAL A 68 1.57 -10.36 -9.20
CA VAL A 68 0.72 -11.19 -10.05
C VAL A 68 -0.06 -12.13 -9.13
N SER A 69 -1.39 -12.07 -9.17
CA SER A 69 -2.22 -12.99 -8.41
C SER A 69 -2.05 -14.41 -8.92
N LEU A 70 -1.60 -15.30 -8.03
CA LEU A 70 -1.43 -16.71 -8.33
C LEU A 70 -2.66 -17.48 -7.84
N THR A 71 -3.20 -18.33 -8.69
CA THR A 71 -4.20 -19.32 -8.27
C THR A 71 -3.53 -20.37 -7.38
N ALA A 72 -4.33 -21.09 -6.58
CA ALA A 72 -3.80 -22.19 -5.77
C ALA A 72 -3.07 -23.24 -6.63
N THR A 73 -3.55 -23.49 -7.86
CA THR A 73 -2.90 -24.36 -8.83
C THR A 73 -1.54 -23.82 -9.28
N HIS A 74 -1.44 -22.53 -9.62
CA HIS A 74 -0.16 -21.91 -9.96
C HIS A 74 0.83 -22.00 -8.79
N CYS A 75 0.39 -21.76 -7.56
CA CYS A 75 1.23 -21.89 -6.37
C CYS A 75 1.81 -23.30 -6.22
N ARG A 76 0.97 -24.34 -6.38
CA ARG A 76 1.43 -25.74 -6.31
C ARG A 76 2.43 -26.06 -7.42
N LEU A 77 2.10 -25.73 -8.67
CA LEU A 77 2.97 -26.03 -9.81
C LEU A 77 4.33 -25.33 -9.70
N ARG A 78 4.34 -24.04 -9.33
CA ARG A 78 5.58 -23.29 -9.13
C ARG A 78 6.43 -23.85 -7.99
N LEU A 79 5.80 -24.27 -6.89
CA LEU A 79 6.50 -24.88 -5.76
C LEU A 79 7.12 -26.23 -6.14
N THR A 80 6.36 -27.09 -6.82
CA THR A 80 6.85 -28.37 -7.33
C THR A 80 8.03 -28.17 -8.26
N TRP A 81 7.88 -27.31 -9.27
CA TRP A 81 8.96 -26.99 -10.21
C TRP A 81 10.21 -26.47 -9.48
N SER A 82 10.04 -25.56 -8.52
CA SER A 82 11.16 -25.01 -7.75
C SER A 82 11.89 -26.08 -6.94
N ARG A 83 11.16 -27.06 -6.38
CA ARG A 83 11.75 -28.16 -5.61
C ARG A 83 12.52 -29.14 -6.50
N GLU A 84 11.94 -29.49 -7.65
CA GLU A 84 12.58 -30.38 -8.64
C GLU A 84 13.90 -29.81 -9.16
N HIS A 85 13.97 -28.48 -9.30
CA HIS A 85 15.14 -27.79 -9.86
C HIS A 85 16.03 -27.14 -8.79
N ALA A 86 15.73 -27.30 -7.49
CA ALA A 86 16.45 -26.64 -6.40
C ALA A 86 17.93 -27.06 -6.30
N LEU A 87 18.24 -28.30 -6.70
CA LEU A 87 19.58 -28.88 -6.64
C LEU A 87 20.26 -28.94 -8.01
N TRP A 88 19.71 -28.27 -9.02
CA TRP A 88 20.33 -28.22 -10.33
C TRP A 88 21.69 -27.52 -10.29
N THR A 89 22.65 -28.15 -10.94
CA THR A 89 24.01 -27.65 -11.12
C THR A 89 24.05 -26.51 -12.15
N PRO A 90 25.07 -25.63 -12.11
CA PRO A 90 25.25 -24.61 -13.13
C PRO A 90 25.30 -25.16 -14.56
N GLN A 91 25.87 -26.36 -14.75
CA GLN A 91 25.92 -27.03 -16.05
C GLN A 91 24.53 -27.40 -16.55
N GLN A 92 23.64 -27.89 -15.67
CA GLN A 92 22.25 -28.17 -16.04
C GLN A 92 21.49 -26.90 -16.42
N TRP A 93 21.71 -25.79 -15.69
CA TRP A 93 21.14 -24.49 -16.05
C TRP A 93 21.65 -23.97 -17.39
N SER A 94 22.91 -24.24 -17.74
CA SER A 94 23.51 -23.80 -19.02
C SER A 94 22.85 -24.41 -20.26
N CYS A 95 22.16 -25.55 -20.10
CA CYS A 95 21.44 -26.21 -21.18
C CYS A 95 20.02 -25.64 -21.39
N VAL A 96 19.56 -24.70 -20.54
CA VAL A 96 18.21 -24.12 -20.65
C VAL A 96 18.24 -22.86 -21.51
N MET A 97 17.49 -22.87 -22.61
CA MET A 97 17.24 -21.68 -23.41
C MET A 97 15.98 -20.96 -22.91
N PHE A 98 16.15 -19.79 -22.29
CA PHE A 98 15.04 -18.94 -21.87
C PHE A 98 14.62 -17.99 -22.99
N SER A 99 13.30 -17.81 -23.18
CA SER A 99 12.73 -16.83 -24.09
C SER A 99 11.56 -16.09 -23.42
N ASP A 100 11.44 -14.79 -23.68
CA ASP A 100 10.25 -13.99 -23.38
C ASP A 100 10.02 -12.93 -24.46
N GLU A 101 8.83 -12.32 -24.43
CA GLU A 101 8.55 -11.10 -25.17
C GLU A 101 8.39 -9.91 -24.21
N SER A 102 9.07 -8.80 -24.51
CA SER A 102 9.05 -7.59 -23.72
C SER A 102 8.50 -6.40 -24.52
N ARG A 103 7.62 -5.59 -23.90
CA ARG A 103 7.09 -4.36 -24.49
C ARG A 103 7.89 -3.15 -24.03
N PHE A 104 8.32 -2.31 -24.99
CA PHE A 104 8.99 -1.04 -24.71
C PHE A 104 8.04 0.12 -25.06
N SER A 105 7.87 1.09 -24.15
CA SER A 105 7.06 2.28 -24.38
C SER A 105 7.81 3.55 -24.00
N PHE A 106 7.66 4.61 -24.80
CA PHE A 106 8.32 5.91 -24.60
C PHE A 106 7.76 6.68 -23.39
N GLN A 107 6.49 6.43 -23.04
CA GLN A 107 5.83 7.00 -21.88
C GLN A 107 5.50 5.88 -20.89
N SER A 108 5.94 6.03 -19.65
CA SER A 108 5.48 5.19 -18.55
C SER A 108 4.26 5.84 -17.91
N VAL A 109 3.14 5.13 -17.81
CA VAL A 109 2.06 5.55 -16.91
C VAL A 109 2.64 5.48 -15.50
N SER A 110 2.99 6.63 -14.93
CA SER A 110 3.61 6.67 -13.60
C SER A 110 2.56 6.16 -12.61
N GLY A 111 2.69 4.90 -12.19
CA GLY A 111 1.82 4.22 -11.24
C GLY A 111 2.01 4.75 -9.83
N ARG A 112 2.02 6.07 -9.65
CA ARG A 112 2.17 6.79 -8.37
C ARG A 112 0.92 6.67 -7.50
N ILE A 113 0.37 5.46 -7.40
CA ILE A 113 -0.69 5.15 -6.44
C ILE A 113 -0.03 4.98 -5.09
N LEU A 114 -0.57 5.66 -4.08
CA LEU A 114 -0.23 5.45 -2.69
C LEU A 114 -1.45 4.83 -2.00
N ILE A 115 -1.16 3.94 -1.06
CA ILE A 115 -2.16 3.36 -0.18
C ILE A 115 -1.82 3.66 1.27
N TRP A 116 -2.83 3.88 2.10
CA TRP A 116 -2.67 3.90 3.55
C TRP A 116 -2.48 2.49 4.07
N ARG A 117 -1.31 2.22 4.64
CA ARG A 117 -1.02 0.93 5.28
C ARG A 117 -0.17 1.08 6.53
N VAL A 118 -0.23 0.05 7.35
CA VAL A 118 0.63 -0.09 8.54
C VAL A 118 2.05 -0.45 8.10
N ALA A 119 3.05 -0.06 8.89
CA ALA A 119 4.41 -0.55 8.67
C ALA A 119 4.45 -2.09 8.81
N GLY A 120 5.33 -2.76 8.05
CA GLY A 120 5.46 -4.22 8.06
C GLY A 120 4.41 -4.98 7.23
N THR A 121 3.24 -4.41 6.94
CA THR A 121 2.18 -5.13 6.20
C THR A 121 2.33 -5.06 4.68
N ARG A 122 3.57 -4.92 4.17
CA ARG A 122 3.86 -4.62 2.75
C ARG A 122 3.29 -5.65 1.78
N TYR A 123 3.32 -6.94 2.15
CA TYR A 123 2.94 -8.08 1.30
C TYR A 123 1.57 -8.67 1.66
N HIS A 124 0.81 -8.01 2.53
CA HIS A 124 -0.57 -8.40 2.78
C HIS A 124 -1.39 -8.20 1.50
N GLN A 125 -2.30 -9.13 1.23
CA GLN A 125 -3.10 -9.14 0.02
C GLN A 125 -3.89 -7.83 -0.17
N GLU A 126 -4.38 -7.21 0.91
CA GLU A 126 -5.06 -5.91 0.83
C GLU A 126 -4.15 -4.72 0.43
N ASN A 127 -2.82 -4.91 0.47
CA ASN A 127 -1.81 -3.88 0.20
C ASN A 127 -1.05 -4.11 -1.12
N THR A 128 -1.44 -5.15 -1.87
CA THR A 128 -0.90 -5.46 -3.20
C THR A 128 -1.83 -4.95 -4.29
N ILE A 129 -1.27 -4.64 -5.45
CA ILE A 129 -2.01 -4.35 -6.68
C ILE A 129 -1.56 -5.32 -7.77
N GLU A 130 -2.46 -5.66 -8.67
CA GLU A 130 -2.11 -6.35 -9.92
C GLU A 130 -1.53 -5.37 -10.93
#